data_AF-A0A654THS5-F1
#
_entry.id   AF-A0A654THS5-F1
#
_cell.length_a   1.000
_cell.length_b   1.000
_cell.length_c   1.000
_cell.angle_alpha   90.00
_cell.angle_beta   90.00
_cell.angle_gamma   90.00
#
_symmetry.space_group_name_H-M   'P 1'
#
loop_
_entity.id
_entity.type
_entity.pdbx_description
1 polymer ?
#
loop_
_entity_poly.entity_id
_entity_poly.type
_entity_poly.pdbx_seq_one_letter_code
_entity_poly.pdbx_strand_id
1 'polypeptide(L)'
;MTWRSMIRDGLTMRHGKELTWSQVLMAANTPMLLKAGLVDGNTEAGVLASGQVAGILDDLPSCKELIESIVLDAITHLQTASALVE
;
A
#
# COMPACT_ATOMS: atom_id res chain seq x y z
N MET A 1 -6.31 1.58 -19.78
CA MET A 1 -6.04 2.95 -19.29
C MET A 1 -6.54 3.94 -20.32
N THR A 2 -7.16 5.05 -19.93
CA THR A 2 -7.59 6.07 -20.90
C THR A 2 -6.58 7.21 -20.95
N TRP A 3 -6.36 7.81 -22.11
CA TRP A 3 -5.47 8.97 -22.26
C TRP A 3 -5.82 10.13 -21.30
N ARG A 4 -7.11 10.24 -20.93
CA ARG A 4 -7.60 11.24 -19.97
C ARG A 4 -7.08 11.00 -18.55
N SER A 5 -6.97 9.74 -18.10
CA SER A 5 -6.45 9.46 -16.76
C SER A 5 -4.96 9.74 -16.69
N MET A 6 -4.18 9.37 -17.71
CA MET A 6 -2.74 9.67 -17.75
C MET A 6 -2.44 11.17 -17.71
N ILE A 7 -3.21 11.98 -18.44
CA ILE A 7 -3.05 13.44 -18.40
C ILE A 7 -3.37 14.00 -17.01
N ARG A 8 -4.44 13.50 -16.37
CA ARG A 8 -4.83 13.93 -15.02
C ARG A 8 -3.74 13.56 -14.00
N ASP A 9 -3.24 12.33 -14.05
CA ASP A 9 -2.20 11.85 -13.14
C ASP A 9 -0.90 12.67 -13.29
N GLY A 10 -0.50 12.96 -14.54
CA GLY A 10 0.65 13.83 -14.81
C GLY A 10 0.49 15.27 -14.30
N LEU A 11 -0.73 15.83 -14.36
CA LEU A 11 -1.04 17.13 -13.78
C LEU A 11 -0.98 17.11 -12.25
N THR A 12 -1.52 16.07 -11.60
CA THR A 12 -1.46 15.89 -10.14
C THR A 12 -0.02 15.73 -9.65
N MET A 13 0.82 14.99 -10.38
CA MET A 13 2.24 14.82 -10.03
C MET A 13 3.04 16.12 -10.11
N ARG A 14 2.68 17.01 -11.05
CA ARG A 14 3.27 18.35 -11.16
C ARG A 14 2.74 19.33 -10.10
N HIS A 15 1.54 19.08 -9.58
CA HIS A 15 0.92 19.97 -8.60
C HIS A 15 1.43 19.66 -7.18
N GLY A 16 2.34 20.49 -6.65
CA GLY A 16 2.85 20.39 -5.28
C GLY A 16 4.33 19.99 -5.14
N LYS A 17 4.99 19.60 -6.23
CA LYS A 17 6.45 19.44 -6.33
C LYS A 17 6.86 20.15 -7.62
N GLU A 18 7.81 21.08 -7.59
CA GLU A 18 8.27 21.87 -8.77
C GLU A 18 8.96 21.00 -9.84
N LEU A 19 8.27 19.98 -10.35
CA LEU A 19 8.80 19.02 -11.31
C LEU A 19 8.64 19.58 -12.73
N THR A 20 9.71 19.53 -13.51
CA THR A 20 9.65 19.76 -14.95
C THR A 20 8.87 18.64 -15.64
N TRP A 21 8.37 18.88 -16.84
CA TRP A 21 7.68 17.83 -17.61
C TRP A 21 8.55 16.59 -17.89
N SER A 22 9.87 16.76 -18.02
CA SER A 22 10.80 15.63 -18.12
C SER A 22 10.90 14.83 -16.81
N GLN A 23 10.85 15.51 -15.66
CA GLN A 23 10.82 14.86 -14.36
C GLN A 23 9.48 14.16 -14.08
N VAL A 24 8.36 14.71 -14.56
CA VAL A 24 7.04 14.05 -14.50
C VAL A 24 7.05 12.75 -15.31
N LEU A 25 7.59 12.79 -16.54
CA LEU A 25 7.76 11.59 -17.37
C LEU A 25 8.63 10.52 -16.69
N MET A 26 9.75 10.91 -16.08
CA MET A 26 10.61 9.98 -15.34
C MET A 26 9.94 9.44 -14.07
N ALA A 27 9.17 10.26 -13.36
CA ALA A 27 8.48 9.87 -12.13
C ALA A 27 7.26 8.97 -12.38
N ALA A 28 6.76 8.89 -13.62
CA ALA A 28 5.63 8.05 -13.98
C ALA A 28 5.94 6.54 -13.87
N ASN A 29 7.22 6.15 -13.83
CA ASN A 29 7.62 4.75 -13.72
C ASN A 29 7.05 4.07 -12.47
N THR A 30 7.13 4.70 -11.29
CA THR A 30 6.70 4.06 -10.04
C THR A 30 5.18 3.83 -9.97
N PRO A 31 4.30 4.81 -10.26
CA PRO A 31 2.86 4.56 -10.32
C PRO A 31 2.46 3.50 -11.35
N MET A 32 3.15 3.44 -12.50
CA MET A 32 2.87 2.43 -13.52
C MET A 32 3.27 1.02 -13.08
N LEU A 33 4.44 0.86 -12.46
CA LEU A 33 4.90 -0.43 -11.95
C LEU A 33 4.01 -0.94 -10.80
N LEU A 34 3.57 -0.06 -9.90
CA LEU A 34 2.62 -0.40 -8.84
C LEU A 34 1.27 -0.84 -9.41
N LYS A 35 0.75 -0.14 -10.41
CA LYS A 35 -0.49 -0.54 -11.10
C LYS A 35 -0.34 -1.90 -11.79
N ALA A 36 0.77 -2.11 -12.51
CA ALA A 36 1.04 -3.36 -13.20
C ALA A 36 1.01 -4.55 -12.23
N GLY A 37 1.60 -4.40 -11.04
CA GLY A 37 1.59 -5.44 -10.00
C GLY A 37 0.25 -5.58 -9.28
N LEU A 38 -0.26 -4.49 -8.69
CA LEU A 38 -1.38 -4.52 -7.74
C LEU A 38 -2.77 -4.50 -8.40
N VAL A 39 -2.90 -3.94 -9.60
CA VAL A 39 -4.19 -3.81 -10.31
C VAL A 39 -4.26 -4.79 -11.47
N ASP A 40 -3.23 -4.81 -12.31
CA ASP A 40 -3.23 -5.65 -13.51
C ASP A 40 -2.73 -7.09 -13.22
N GLY A 41 -2.23 -7.35 -12.01
CA GLY A 41 -1.81 -8.69 -11.56
C GLY A 41 -0.51 -9.21 -12.21
N ASN A 42 0.26 -8.35 -12.86
CA ASN A 42 1.52 -8.71 -13.50
C ASN A 42 2.65 -8.75 -12.48
N THR A 43 2.95 -9.95 -11.99
CA THR A 43 3.99 -10.20 -10.98
C THR A 43 5.42 -10.22 -11.55
N GLU A 44 5.59 -10.31 -12.87
CA GLU A 44 6.91 -10.32 -13.52
C GLU A 44 7.47 -8.91 -13.74
N ALA A 45 6.61 -7.98 -14.18
CA ALA A 45 7.00 -6.61 -14.48
C ALA A 45 6.52 -5.58 -13.44
N GLY A 46 5.56 -5.96 -12.59
CA GLY A 46 4.98 -5.08 -11.57
C GLY A 46 5.77 -5.06 -10.27
N VAL A 47 5.63 -3.96 -9.54
CA VAL A 47 6.15 -3.82 -8.17
C VAL A 47 5.01 -4.03 -7.19
N LEU A 48 5.17 -4.99 -6.26
CA LEU A 48 4.24 -5.24 -5.17
C LEU A 48 4.83 -4.66 -3.89
N ALA A 49 4.48 -3.42 -3.57
CA ALA A 49 4.95 -2.78 -2.34
C ALA A 49 4.29 -3.45 -1.13
N SER A 50 5.09 -4.13 -0.30
CA SER A 50 4.65 -4.75 0.95
C SER A 50 5.70 -4.57 2.06
N GLY A 51 5.27 -4.74 3.31
CA GLY A 51 6.17 -4.85 4.46
C GLY A 51 6.57 -6.31 4.71
N GLN A 52 7.60 -6.53 5.54
CA GLN A 52 8.04 -7.88 5.94
C GLN A 52 6.91 -8.72 6.57
N VAL A 53 5.93 -8.06 7.20
CA VAL A 53 4.73 -8.71 7.77
C VAL A 53 3.98 -9.57 6.75
N ALA A 54 4.03 -9.24 5.45
CA ALA A 54 3.37 -10.05 4.42
C ALA A 54 3.85 -11.51 4.39
N GLY A 55 5.09 -11.78 4.83
CA GLY A 55 5.64 -13.14 4.87
C GLY A 55 5.09 -14.03 5.98
N ILE A 56 4.32 -13.47 6.93
CA ILE A 56 3.67 -14.24 8.01
C ILE A 56 2.15 -14.30 7.87
N LEU A 57 1.58 -13.66 6.85
CA LEU A 57 0.13 -13.71 6.61
C LEU A 57 -0.21 -15.01 5.86
N ASP A 58 -1.07 -15.83 6.45
CA ASP A 58 -1.51 -17.13 5.91
C ASP A 58 -3.02 -17.18 5.62
N ASP A 59 -3.76 -16.13 5.97
CA ASP A 59 -5.20 -16.01 5.76
C ASP A 59 -5.59 -14.68 5.06
N LEU A 60 -6.87 -14.58 4.69
CA LEU A 60 -7.44 -13.39 4.05
C LEU A 60 -8.84 -13.09 4.63
N PRO A 61 -8.91 -12.61 5.89
CA PRO A 61 -10.17 -12.30 6.56
C PRO A 61 -10.85 -11.06 5.93
N SER A 62 -12.14 -10.87 6.23
CA SER A 62 -12.80 -9.60 5.94
C SER A 62 -12.19 -8.47 6.78
N CYS A 63 -12.35 -7.22 6.34
CA CYS A 63 -11.89 -6.06 7.12
C CYS A 63 -12.48 -6.04 8.54
N LYS A 64 -13.72 -6.51 8.72
CA LYS A 64 -14.37 -6.57 10.02
C LYS A 64 -13.65 -7.56 10.95
N GLU A 65 -13.46 -8.78 10.48
CA GLU A 65 -12.81 -9.85 11.25
C GLU A 65 -11.37 -9.48 11.60
N LEU A 66 -10.63 -8.90 10.65
CA LEU A 66 -9.26 -8.42 10.88
C LEU A 66 -9.18 -7.38 12.00
N ILE A 67 -10.04 -6.36 11.93
CA ILE A 67 -10.05 -5.28 12.92
C ILE A 67 -10.46 -5.83 14.30
N GLU A 68 -11.49 -6.67 14.36
CA GLU A 68 -11.94 -7.27 15.61
C GLU A 68 -10.84 -8.13 16.25
N SER A 69 -10.15 -8.97 15.46
CA SER A 69 -9.03 -9.79 15.93
C SER A 69 -7.90 -8.93 16.49
N ILE A 70 -7.43 -7.92 15.74
CA ILE A 70 -6.32 -7.06 16.17
C ILE A 70 -6.65 -6.35 17.50
N VAL A 71 -7.87 -5.85 17.64
CA VAL A 71 -8.29 -5.14 18.86
C VAL A 71 -8.35 -6.10 20.05
N LEU A 72 -8.90 -7.30 19.88
CA LEU A 72 -8.96 -8.32 20.92
C LEU A 72 -7.55 -8.75 21.35
N ASP A 73 -6.66 -9.05 20.40
CA ASP A 73 -5.27 -9.42 20.68
C ASP A 73 -4.53 -8.32 21.43
N ALA A 74 -4.73 -7.06 21.05
CA ALA A 74 -4.14 -5.92 21.74
C ALA A 74 -4.62 -5.83 23.21
N ILE A 75 -5.92 -6.00 23.47
CA ILE A 75 -6.47 -6.03 24.83
C ILE A 75 -5.83 -7.15 25.65
N THR A 76 -5.77 -8.36 25.10
CA THR A 76 -5.18 -9.53 25.77
C THR A 76 -3.71 -9.30 26.10
N HIS A 77 -2.92 -8.76 25.16
CA HIS A 77 -1.52 -8.45 25.40
C HIS A 77 -1.32 -7.37 26.45
N LEU A 78 -2.13 -6.31 26.44
CA LEU A 78 -2.05 -5.22 27.43
C LEU A 78 -2.42 -5.71 28.83
N GLN A 79 -3.48 -6.50 28.98
CA GLN A 79 -3.86 -7.09 30.26
C GLN A 79 -2.77 -8.01 30.81
N THR A 80 -2.20 -8.85 29.93
CA THR A 80 -1.10 -9.76 30.30
C THR A 80 0.13 -8.98 30.74
N ALA A 81 0.53 -7.95 29.99
CA ALA A 81 1.67 -7.10 30.34
C ALA A 81 1.43 -6.34 31.66
N SER A 82 0.22 -5.83 31.90
CA SER A 82 -0.12 -5.13 33.14
C SER A 82 0.00 -6.04 34.37
N ALA A 83 -0.39 -7.31 34.25
CA ALA A 83 -0.29 -8.29 35.33
C ALA A 83 1.15 -8.66 35.72
N LEU A 84 2.15 -8.26 34.92
CA LEU A 84 3.57 -8.48 35.19
C LEU A 84 4.27 -7.28 35.85
N VAL A 85 3.56 -6.14 35.98
CA VAL A 85 4.10 -4.89 36.52
C VAL A 85 3.50 -4.55 37.90
N GLU A 86 2.45 -5.26 38.33
CA GLU A 86 1.96 -5.30 39.72
C GLU A 86 2.65 -6.40 40.54
#